data_AF-A0A8J2KUS9-F1
#
_entry.id   AF-A0A8J2KUS9-F1
#
_cell.length_a   1.000
_cell.length_b   1.000
_cell.length_c   1.000
_cell.angle_alpha   90.00
_cell.angle_beta   90.00
_cell.angle_gamma   90.00
#
_symmetry.space_group_name_H-M   'P 1'
#
loop_
_entity.id
_entity.type
_entity.pdbx_description
1 polymer ?
#
loop_
_entity_poly.entity_id
_entity_poly.type
_entity_poly.pdbx_seq_one_letter_code
_entity_poly.pdbx_strand_id
1 'polypeptide(L)'
;MIGDELQSIIELDNSEETDQLISMKTPESSEIVQKTKICLEAYGIIDGLVKEFNRYFGPELVSHTLLSMLLISVLSFFEIFYSIQGNVAYAMWVFFYMVMDLWQMYYIAKWCTSMTLSAKTVLSKLYDLDFSGFPASLRCKIKMLALKLSTDPPQICPGHYFTLNKMSVTT
;
A
#
# COMPACT_ATOMS: atom_id res chain seq x y z
N MET A 1 34.99 -44.91 -44.72
CA MET A 1 33.71 -44.57 -44.07
C MET A 1 33.94 -43.25 -43.36
N ILE A 2 33.72 -42.14 -44.08
CA ILE A 2 33.99 -40.75 -43.68
C ILE A 2 32.66 -40.07 -43.28
N GLY A 3 31.60 -40.85 -43.09
CA GLY A 3 30.22 -40.38 -42.91
C GLY A 3 29.84 -40.04 -41.46
N ASP A 4 30.56 -40.56 -40.46
CA ASP A 4 30.14 -40.44 -39.05
C ASP A 4 30.78 -39.24 -38.33
N GLU A 5 31.87 -38.66 -38.85
CA GLU A 5 32.49 -37.44 -38.28
C GLU A 5 31.86 -36.14 -38.78
N LEU A 6 31.08 -36.18 -39.87
CA LEU A 6 30.39 -35.00 -40.42
C LEU A 6 29.03 -34.76 -39.76
N GLN A 7 28.39 -35.78 -39.17
CA GLN A 7 27.13 -35.61 -38.43
C GLN A 7 27.32 -34.99 -37.04
N SER A 8 28.44 -35.26 -36.36
CA SER A 8 28.71 -34.66 -35.04
C SER A 8 29.05 -33.17 -35.12
N ILE A 9 29.61 -32.70 -36.24
CA ILE A 9 29.89 -31.28 -36.47
C ILE A 9 28.58 -30.51 -36.75
N ILE A 10 27.62 -31.13 -37.44
CA ILE A 10 26.31 -30.49 -37.75
C ILE A 10 25.39 -30.47 -36.52
N GLU A 11 25.52 -31.41 -35.58
CA GLU A 11 24.76 -31.41 -34.32
C GLU A 11 25.36 -30.46 -33.26
N LEU A 12 26.65 -30.15 -33.32
CA LEU A 12 27.28 -29.16 -32.44
C LEU A 12 27.02 -27.71 -32.89
N ASP A 13 26.88 -27.45 -34.20
CA ASP A 13 26.65 -26.11 -34.74
C ASP A 13 25.19 -25.64 -34.55
N ASN A 14 24.24 -26.57 -34.51
CA ASN A 14 22.83 -26.26 -34.25
C ASN A 14 22.50 -25.97 -32.77
N SER A 15 23.42 -26.29 -31.84
CA SER A 15 23.27 -25.99 -30.41
C SER A 15 23.70 -24.56 -30.07
N GLU A 16 24.67 -23.99 -30.79
CA GLU A 16 25.10 -22.60 -30.55
C GLU A 16 24.16 -21.58 -31.20
N GLU A 17 23.53 -21.91 -32.33
CA GLU A 17 22.52 -21.03 -32.96
C GLU A 17 21.23 -20.94 -32.14
N THR A 18 20.84 -21.99 -31.39
CA THR A 18 19.65 -21.93 -30.52
C THR A 18 19.91 -21.15 -29.23
N ASP A 19 21.14 -21.13 -28.72
CA ASP A 19 21.50 -20.29 -27.56
C ASP A 19 21.72 -18.81 -27.96
N GLN A 20 22.10 -18.53 -29.21
CA GLN A 20 22.17 -17.16 -29.72
C GLN A 20 20.79 -16.59 -30.13
N LEU A 21 19.82 -17.43 -30.51
CA LEU A 21 18.44 -16.97 -30.74
C LEU A 21 17.70 -16.58 -29.44
N ILE A 22 18.15 -17.07 -28.27
CA ILE A 22 17.64 -16.64 -26.96
C ILE A 22 18.33 -15.34 -26.49
N SER A 23 19.48 -15.00 -27.07
CA SER A 23 20.24 -13.76 -26.82
C SER A 23 19.68 -12.53 -27.54
N MET A 24 18.70 -12.70 -28.44
CA MET A 24 17.93 -11.61 -29.05
C MET A 24 16.61 -11.34 -28.29
N LYS A 25 16.65 -11.35 -26.95
CA LYS A 25 15.62 -10.65 -26.17
C LYS A 25 15.86 -9.16 -26.34
N THR A 26 14.93 -8.50 -27.02
CA THR A 26 14.89 -7.05 -27.22
C THR A 26 15.34 -6.29 -25.97
N PRO A 27 16.22 -5.27 -26.09
CA PRO A 27 16.68 -4.48 -24.95
C PRO A 27 15.53 -3.89 -24.11
N GLU A 28 14.37 -3.65 -24.74
CA GLU A 28 13.13 -3.23 -24.09
C GLU A 28 12.58 -4.26 -23.08
N SER A 29 12.68 -5.57 -23.38
CA SER A 29 12.23 -6.64 -22.47
C SER A 29 13.10 -6.71 -21.21
N SER A 30 14.42 -6.51 -21.37
CA SER A 30 15.37 -6.46 -20.26
C SER A 30 15.12 -5.26 -19.34
N GLU A 31 14.88 -4.08 -19.93
CA GLU A 31 14.65 -2.84 -19.18
C GLU A 31 13.32 -2.88 -18.41
N ILE A 32 12.24 -3.38 -19.01
CA ILE A 32 10.93 -3.53 -18.35
C ILE A 32 11.02 -4.52 -17.18
N VAL A 33 11.75 -5.62 -17.34
CA VAL A 33 12.00 -6.61 -16.27
C VAL A 33 12.77 -5.95 -15.12
N GLN A 34 13.80 -5.16 -15.41
CA GLN A 34 14.59 -4.48 -14.40
C GLN A 34 13.78 -3.41 -13.65
N LYS A 35 13.02 -2.57 -14.37
CA LYS A 35 12.11 -1.58 -13.78
C LYS A 35 11.07 -2.23 -12.88
N THR A 36 10.48 -3.34 -13.33
CA THR A 36 9.48 -4.09 -12.54
C THR A 36 10.09 -4.65 -11.26
N LYS A 37 11.34 -5.15 -11.32
CA LYS A 37 12.06 -5.62 -10.14
C LYS A 37 12.29 -4.49 -9.13
N ILE A 38 12.71 -3.31 -9.59
CA ILE A 38 12.89 -2.13 -8.74
C ILE A 38 11.56 -1.72 -8.09
N CYS A 39 10.47 -1.69 -8.85
CA CYS A 39 9.13 -1.38 -8.32
C CYS A 39 8.68 -2.39 -7.25
N LEU A 40 8.95 -3.68 -7.45
CA LEU A 40 8.63 -4.72 -6.47
C LEU A 40 9.44 -4.56 -5.17
N GLU A 41 10.74 -4.25 -5.28
CA GLU A 41 11.59 -3.98 -4.13
C GLU A 41 11.15 -2.73 -3.38
N ALA A 42 10.85 -1.65 -4.10
CA ALA A 42 10.32 -0.41 -3.53
C ALA A 42 8.99 -0.65 -2.80
N TYR A 43 8.08 -1.46 -3.37
CA TYR A 43 6.85 -1.84 -2.70
C TYR A 43 7.11 -2.64 -1.43
N GLY A 44 8.06 -3.58 -1.46
CA GLY A 44 8.46 -4.36 -0.29
C GLY A 44 8.96 -3.49 0.86
N ILE A 45 9.74 -2.44 0.54
CA ILE A 45 10.20 -1.45 1.52
C ILE A 45 9.01 -0.68 2.11
N ILE A 46 8.09 -0.20 1.28
CA ILE A 46 6.89 0.55 1.73
C ILE A 46 6.02 -0.33 2.65
N ASP A 47 5.78 -1.59 2.28
CA ASP A 47 5.04 -2.53 3.12
C ASP A 47 5.71 -2.76 4.48
N GLY A 48 7.05 -2.89 4.50
CA GLY A 48 7.82 -2.98 5.72
C GLY A 48 7.67 -1.75 6.61
N LEU A 49 7.81 -0.56 6.03
CA LEU A 49 7.65 0.71 6.75
C LEU A 49 6.24 0.88 7.32
N VAL A 50 5.21 0.51 6.58
CA VAL A 50 3.81 0.57 7.07
C VAL A 50 3.62 -0.38 8.26
N LYS A 51 4.20 -1.59 8.21
CA LYS A 51 4.12 -2.54 9.33
C LYS A 51 4.87 -2.07 10.57
N GLU A 52 6.07 -1.50 10.39
CA GLU A 52 6.78 -0.88 11.50
C GLU A 52 6.02 0.30 12.08
N PHE A 53 5.47 1.16 11.23
CA PHE A 53 4.64 2.27 11.66
C PHE A 53 3.46 1.79 12.51
N ASN A 54 2.71 0.78 12.02
CA ASN A 54 1.60 0.19 12.77
C ASN A 54 2.04 -0.44 14.09
N ARG A 55 3.23 -1.04 14.15
CA ARG A 55 3.75 -1.67 15.37
C ARG A 55 4.13 -0.63 16.42
N TYR A 56 4.78 0.46 16.02
CA TYR A 56 5.27 1.48 16.95
C TYR A 56 4.22 2.54 17.26
N PHE A 57 3.62 3.14 16.23
CA PHE A 57 2.67 4.23 16.37
C PHE A 57 1.22 3.76 16.46
N GLY A 58 0.93 2.48 16.18
CA GLY A 58 -0.43 1.96 16.28
C GLY A 58 -1.05 2.15 17.66
N PRO A 59 -0.44 1.66 18.75
CA PRO A 59 -0.97 1.84 20.11
C PRO A 59 -1.12 3.31 20.52
N GLU A 60 -0.18 4.16 20.13
CA GLU A 60 -0.23 5.61 20.36
C GLU A 60 -1.42 6.24 19.65
N LEU A 61 -1.66 5.83 18.40
CA LEU A 61 -2.78 6.30 17.58
C LEU A 61 -4.13 5.84 18.15
N VAL A 62 -4.23 4.61 18.68
CA VAL A 62 -5.42 4.15 19.43
C VAL A 62 -5.65 5.06 20.64
N SER A 63 -4.61 5.25 21.45
CA SER A 63 -4.68 6.02 22.68
C SER A 63 -5.10 7.47 22.40
N HIS A 64 -4.51 8.10 21.38
CA HIS A 64 -4.89 9.44 20.93
C HIS A 64 -6.34 9.48 20.44
N THR A 65 -6.78 8.48 19.65
CA THR A 65 -8.17 8.41 19.15
C THR A 65 -9.17 8.32 20.32
N LEU A 66 -8.91 7.44 21.29
CA LEU A 66 -9.75 7.28 22.47
C LEU A 66 -9.76 8.53 23.35
N LEU A 67 -8.60 9.18 23.52
CA LEU A 67 -8.48 10.41 24.28
C LEU A 67 -9.23 11.57 23.61
N SER A 68 -9.11 11.73 22.28
CA SER A 68 -9.89 12.70 21.50
C SER A 68 -11.39 12.44 21.63
N MET A 69 -11.85 11.20 21.52
CA MET A 69 -13.27 10.86 21.71
C MET A 69 -13.79 11.21 23.12
N LEU A 70 -12.99 10.92 24.15
CA LEU A 70 -13.31 11.31 25.53
C LEU A 70 -13.35 12.83 25.69
N LEU A 71 -12.36 13.54 25.13
CA LEU A 71 -12.27 14.99 25.19
C LEU A 71 -13.47 15.64 24.53
N ILE A 72 -13.83 15.22 23.31
CA ILE A 72 -15.00 15.72 22.59
C ILE A 72 -16.27 15.49 23.41
N SER A 73 -16.42 14.33 24.06
CA SER A 73 -17.58 14.02 24.91
C SER A 73 -17.69 14.97 26.11
N VAL A 74 -16.56 15.24 26.77
CA VAL A 74 -16.48 16.17 27.91
C VAL A 74 -16.75 17.61 27.46
N LEU A 75 -16.15 18.04 26.36
CA LEU A 75 -16.35 19.38 25.80
C LEU A 75 -17.80 19.59 25.35
N SER A 76 -18.45 18.58 24.77
CA SER A 76 -19.86 18.64 24.38
C SER A 76 -20.77 18.88 25.59
N PHE A 77 -20.48 18.26 26.73
CA PHE A 77 -21.20 18.53 27.98
C PHE A 77 -21.04 20.00 28.43
N PHE A 78 -19.81 20.53 28.39
CA PHE A 78 -19.56 21.92 28.75
C PHE A 78 -20.19 22.91 27.77
N GLU A 79 -20.19 22.61 26.47
CA GLU A 79 -20.87 23.42 25.46
C GLU A 79 -22.36 23.55 25.78
N ILE A 80 -23.04 22.43 26.07
CA ILE A 80 -24.46 22.42 26.45
C ILE A 80 -24.67 23.23 27.73
N PHE A 81 -23.84 23.00 28.76
CA PHE A 81 -23.93 23.69 30.04
C PHE A 81 -23.80 25.21 29.89
N TYR A 82 -22.77 25.69 29.20
CA TYR A 82 -22.55 27.12 28.98
C TYR A 82 -23.61 27.74 28.06
N SER A 83 -24.10 27.00 27.07
CA SER A 83 -25.19 27.45 26.20
C SER A 83 -26.48 27.67 26.98
N ILE A 84 -26.83 26.76 27.89
CA ILE A 84 -28.03 26.89 28.76
C ILE A 84 -27.89 28.10 29.69
N GLN A 85 -26.68 28.39 30.19
CA GLN A 85 -26.42 29.57 31.02
C GLN A 85 -26.39 30.89 30.23
N GLY A 86 -26.53 30.86 28.90
CA GLY A 86 -26.43 32.04 28.05
C GLY A 86 -25.01 32.57 27.88
N ASN A 87 -23.99 31.81 28.26
CA ASN A 87 -22.59 32.20 28.15
C ASN A 87 -22.01 31.83 26.78
N VAL A 88 -22.47 32.55 25.75
CA VAL A 88 -22.19 32.26 24.33
C VAL A 88 -20.69 32.30 24.00
N ALA A 89 -19.92 33.19 24.63
CA ALA A 89 -18.49 33.32 24.35
C ALA A 89 -17.71 32.04 24.73
N TYR A 90 -18.01 31.47 25.90
CA TYR A 90 -17.37 30.23 26.35
C TYR A 90 -17.88 29.02 25.58
N ALA A 91 -19.17 28.96 25.25
CA ALA A 91 -19.72 27.91 24.39
C ALA A 91 -19.05 27.89 23.01
N MET A 92 -18.86 29.06 22.38
CA MET A 92 -18.16 29.17 21.09
C MET A 92 -16.69 28.77 21.18
N TRP A 93 -16.01 29.12 22.28
CA TRP A 93 -14.64 28.70 22.50
C TRP A 93 -14.54 27.18 22.58
N VAL A 94 -15.39 26.54 23.38
CA VAL A 94 -15.45 25.07 23.51
C VAL A 94 -15.77 24.41 22.17
N PHE A 95 -16.74 24.94 21.42
CA PHE A 95 -17.08 24.46 20.08
C PHE A 95 -15.89 24.49 19.12
N PHE A 96 -15.10 25.57 19.14
CA PHE A 96 -13.89 25.67 18.31
C PHE A 96 -12.86 24.59 18.62
N TYR A 97 -12.63 24.26 19.89
CA TYR A 97 -11.71 23.16 20.27
C TYR A 97 -12.22 21.81 19.79
N MET A 98 -13.53 21.54 19.90
CA MET A 98 -14.12 20.32 19.36
C MET A 98 -13.94 20.20 17.85
N VAL A 99 -14.18 21.29 17.12
CA VAL A 99 -13.98 21.32 15.65
C VAL A 99 -12.51 21.07 15.29
N MET A 100 -11.57 21.66 16.03
CA MET A 100 -10.14 21.45 15.79
C MET A 100 -9.70 20.00 16.02
N ASP A 101 -10.19 19.35 17.08
CA ASP A 101 -9.86 17.95 17.39
C ASP A 101 -10.47 16.99 16.34
N LEU A 102 -11.74 17.21 15.97
CA LEU A 102 -12.40 16.49 14.87
C LEU A 102 -11.68 16.68 13.54
N TRP A 103 -11.18 17.90 13.27
CA TRP A 103 -10.41 18.21 12.07
C TRP A 103 -9.11 17.41 12.01
N GLN A 104 -8.35 17.34 13.10
CA GLN A 104 -7.12 16.55 13.15
C GLN A 104 -7.39 15.05 12.90
N MET A 105 -8.39 14.50 13.58
CA MET A 105 -8.85 13.11 13.39
C MET A 105 -9.25 12.84 11.94
N TYR A 106 -9.97 13.77 11.32
CA TYR A 106 -10.37 13.68 9.92
C TYR A 106 -9.18 13.63 8.96
N TYR A 107 -8.15 14.46 9.16
CA TYR A 107 -6.96 14.47 8.30
C TYR A 107 -6.17 13.17 8.39
N ILE A 108 -6.00 12.64 9.61
CA ILE A 108 -5.38 11.34 9.84
C ILE A 108 -6.16 10.25 9.10
N ALA A 109 -7.48 10.20 9.29
CA ALA A 109 -8.34 9.22 8.65
C ALA A 109 -8.34 9.35 7.10
N LYS A 110 -8.30 10.58 6.57
CA LYS A 110 -8.17 10.85 5.13
C LYS A 110 -6.86 10.30 4.57
N TRP A 111 -5.74 10.51 5.27
CA TRP A 111 -4.44 9.97 4.87
C TRP A 111 -4.43 8.44 4.84
N CYS A 112 -4.98 7.80 5.89
CA CYS A 112 -5.10 6.34 5.96
C CYS A 112 -5.95 5.78 4.80
N THR A 113 -7.05 6.45 4.48
CA THR A 113 -7.94 6.09 3.36
C THR A 113 -7.22 6.23 2.02
N SER A 114 -6.45 7.31 1.84
CA SER A 114 -5.67 7.55 0.62
C SER A 114 -4.65 6.43 0.38
N MET A 115 -3.97 5.96 1.42
CA MET A 115 -3.00 4.86 1.31
C MET A 115 -3.66 3.56 0.81
N THR A 116 -4.84 3.24 1.35
CA THR A 116 -5.63 2.07 0.95
C THR A 116 -6.12 2.19 -0.51
N LEU A 117 -6.54 3.38 -0.93
CA LEU A 117 -6.95 3.64 -2.32
C LEU A 117 -5.77 3.54 -3.29
N SER A 118 -4.59 4.04 -2.92
CA SER A 118 -3.36 3.88 -3.69
C SER A 118 -2.99 2.41 -3.86
N ALA A 119 -3.12 1.59 -2.82
CA ALA A 119 -2.91 0.14 -2.92
C ALA A 119 -3.88 -0.52 -3.93
N LYS A 120 -5.17 -0.17 -3.89
CA LYS A 120 -6.15 -0.66 -4.88
C LYS A 120 -5.82 -0.22 -6.31
N THR A 121 -5.30 1.00 -6.47
CA THR A 121 -4.88 1.53 -7.77
C THR A 121 -3.68 0.75 -8.32
N VAL A 122 -2.71 0.44 -7.47
CA VAL A 122 -1.57 -0.41 -7.82
C VAL A 122 -2.04 -1.81 -8.22
N LEU A 123 -2.98 -2.39 -7.46
CA LEU A 123 -3.57 -3.69 -7.78
C LEU A 123 -4.25 -3.70 -9.16
N SER A 124 -5.07 -2.68 -9.47
CA SER A 124 -5.70 -2.55 -10.79
C SER A 124 -4.65 -2.51 -11.91
N LYS A 125 -3.63 -1.65 -11.77
CA LYS A 125 -2.54 -1.56 -12.75
C LYS A 125 -1.73 -2.86 -12.86
N LEU A 126 -1.63 -3.62 -11.78
CA LEU A 126 -0.97 -4.92 -11.78
C LEU A 126 -1.73 -5.94 -12.63
N TYR A 127 -3.07 -5.93 -12.59
CA TYR A 127 -3.91 -6.83 -13.40
C TYR A 127 -3.89 -6.48 -14.88
N ASP A 128 -3.65 -5.22 -15.23
CA ASP A 128 -3.58 -4.74 -16.62
C ASP A 128 -2.23 -5.03 -17.31
N LEU A 129 -1.23 -5.54 -16.58
CA LEU A 129 0.09 -5.84 -17.13
C LEU A 129 0.10 -7.16 -17.92
N ASP A 130 0.67 -7.14 -19.12
CA ASP A 130 0.94 -8.37 -19.88
C ASP A 130 2.15 -9.12 -19.28
N PHE A 131 1.89 -10.32 -18.75
CA PHE A 131 2.90 -11.15 -18.13
C PHE A 131 3.68 -12.04 -19.11
N SER A 132 3.31 -12.07 -20.39
CA SER A 132 3.84 -13.01 -21.41
C SER A 132 5.37 -12.98 -21.55
N GLY A 133 5.99 -11.80 -21.41
CA GLY A 133 7.44 -11.60 -21.55
C GLY A 133 8.30 -11.81 -20.29
N PHE A 134 7.68 -12.04 -19.12
CA PHE A 134 8.40 -12.03 -17.84
C PHE A 134 8.96 -13.41 -17.42
N PRO A 135 10.12 -13.44 -16.74
CA PRO A 135 10.66 -14.66 -16.13
C PRO A 135 9.64 -15.30 -15.17
N ALA A 136 9.61 -16.64 -15.09
CA ALA A 136 8.69 -17.37 -14.21
C ALA A 136 8.80 -16.93 -12.74
N SER A 137 10.03 -16.67 -12.27
CA SER A 137 10.31 -16.17 -10.92
C SER A 137 9.67 -14.80 -10.64
N LEU A 138 9.69 -13.89 -11.62
CA LEU A 138 9.09 -12.56 -11.47
C LEU A 138 7.58 -12.62 -11.54
N ARG A 139 7.02 -13.43 -12.46
CA ARG A 139 5.57 -13.68 -12.53
C ARG A 139 5.02 -14.22 -11.21
N CYS A 140 5.75 -15.13 -10.57
CA CYS A 140 5.38 -15.64 -9.25
C CYS A 140 5.35 -14.53 -8.19
N LYS A 141 6.39 -13.70 -8.12
CA LYS A 141 6.45 -12.56 -7.18
C LYS A 141 5.33 -11.54 -7.41
N ILE A 142 5.02 -11.24 -8.67
CA ILE A 142 3.95 -10.32 -9.04
C ILE A 142 2.58 -10.89 -8.64
N LYS A 143 2.33 -12.18 -8.91
CA LYS A 143 1.10 -12.85 -8.47
C LYS A 143 0.95 -12.89 -6.95
N MET A 144 2.04 -13.16 -6.23
CA MET A 144 2.04 -13.09 -4.76
C MET A 144 1.73 -11.68 -4.26
N LEU A 145 2.29 -10.65 -4.91
CA LEU A 145 2.00 -9.27 -4.58
C LEU A 145 0.53 -8.92 -4.86
N ALA A 146 -0.01 -9.31 -6.02
CA ALA A 146 -1.41 -9.11 -6.37
C ALA A 146 -2.36 -9.79 -5.36
N LEU A 147 -2.05 -11.03 -4.99
CA LEU A 147 -2.79 -11.76 -3.96
C LEU A 147 -2.73 -11.04 -2.62
N LYS A 148 -1.55 -10.59 -2.19
CA LYS A 148 -1.39 -9.87 -0.94
C LYS A 148 -2.16 -8.55 -0.93
N LEU A 149 -2.08 -7.78 -2.00
CA LEU A 149 -2.82 -6.53 -2.18
C LEU A 149 -4.34 -6.73 -2.16
N SER A 150 -4.83 -7.86 -2.67
CA SER A 150 -6.26 -8.16 -2.68
C SER A 150 -6.78 -8.69 -1.34
N THR A 151 -5.96 -9.42 -0.58
CA THR A 151 -6.34 -9.99 0.72
C THR A 151 -6.08 -9.05 1.89
N ASP A 152 -4.96 -8.32 1.88
CA ASP A 152 -4.49 -7.46 2.98
C ASP A 152 -3.72 -6.25 2.42
N PRO A 153 -4.43 -5.24 1.91
CA PRO A 153 -3.80 -4.03 1.40
C PRO A 153 -3.09 -3.28 2.53
N PRO A 154 -1.95 -2.61 2.26
CA PRO A 154 -1.27 -1.81 3.26
C PRO A 154 -2.20 -0.72 3.79
N GLN A 155 -2.52 -0.82 5.06
CA GLN A 155 -3.44 0.03 5.77
C GLN A 155 -2.87 0.38 7.14
N ILE A 156 -3.18 1.58 7.64
CA ILE A 156 -2.85 1.95 9.00
C ILE A 156 -3.93 1.33 9.90
N CYS A 157 -3.59 0.19 10.50
CA CYS A 157 -4.46 -0.58 11.39
C CYS A 157 -3.79 -0.66 12.76
N PRO A 158 -4.07 0.32 13.64
CA PRO A 158 -3.46 0.35 14.95
C PRO A 158 -3.97 -0.85 15.79
N GLY A 159 -3.15 -1.90 15.89
CA GLY A 159 -3.37 -3.04 16.79
C GLY A 159 -4.61 -3.92 16.52
N HIS A 160 -5.15 -3.94 15.29
CA HIS A 160 -6.40 -4.66 14.93
C HIS A 160 -7.68 -4.19 15.64
N TYR A 161 -7.65 -3.08 16.38
CA TYR A 161 -8.83 -2.58 17.10
C TYR A 161 -9.85 -1.94 16.17
N PHE A 162 -9.38 -1.14 15.21
CA PHE A 162 -10.19 -0.52 14.17
C PHE A 162 -9.32 -0.13 12.99
N THR A 163 -9.91 -0.08 11.80
CA THR A 163 -9.29 0.53 10.63
C THR A 163 -9.66 2.01 10.62
N LEU A 164 -8.65 2.88 10.63
CA LEU A 164 -8.88 4.32 10.45
C LEU A 164 -9.26 4.59 9.00
N ASN A 165 -10.54 4.84 8.78
CA ASN A 165 -11.12 5.24 7.51
C ASN A 165 -11.79 6.60 7.71
N LYS A 166 -11.79 7.44 6.68
CA LYS A 166 -12.59 8.66 6.59
C LYS A 166 -14.05 8.41 7.02
N MET A 167 -14.66 7.28 6.62
CA MET A 167 -16.01 6.90 7.04
C MET A 167 -16.15 6.78 8.56
N SER A 168 -15.12 6.31 9.28
CA SER A 168 -15.16 6.17 10.74
C SER A 168 -15.23 7.51 11.47
N VAL A 169 -14.91 8.62 10.80
CA VAL A 169 -14.95 9.99 11.37
C VAL A 169 -16.17 10.77 10.88
N THR A 170 -16.73 10.42 9.71
CA THR A 170 -17.85 11.16 9.09
C THR A 170 -19.22 10.53 9.31
N THR A 171 -19.30 9.32 9.87
CA THR A 171 -20.55 8.58 10.12
C THR A 171 -20.89 8.64 11.60
#